data_AF-A0A7Y2D8X1-F1
#
_entry.id   AF-A0A7Y2D8X1-F1
#
_cell.length_a   1.000
_cell.length_b   1.000
_cell.length_c   1.000
_cell.angle_alpha   90.00
_cell.angle_beta   90.00
_cell.angle_gamma   90.00
#
_symmetry.space_group_name_H-M   'P 1'
#
loop_
_entity.id
_entity.type
_entity.pdbx_description
1 polymer ?
#
loop_
_entity_poly.entity_id
_entity_poly.type
_entity_poly.pdbx_seq_one_letter_code
_entity_poly.pdbx_strand_id
1 'polypeptide(L)'
;MTSLLPPADDLFLLHERRYETRVYYLDDDTLLVRGAIADTKPPGLYIVDDPDPLEIHNMQIELEVRRSDLAIVRAQVGFESHPHESCPRISEHYESLIGLNIARGFTRKVREMFGGPRGCAHTTALLQAMAPAVLQSLWSMDLKRRRDRPDAPPPVDDPDLAARFAHNVNTCHIWAEDGEHVATLGRGEFPPPPLQIRRRLADLGRSEEEWRR
;
A
#
# COMPACT_ATOMS: atom_id res chain seq x y z
N MET A 1 -17.76 10.18 -2.31
CA MET A 1 -16.35 10.53 -2.58
C MET A 1 -16.24 10.87 -4.05
N THR A 2 -15.50 11.91 -4.42
CA THR A 2 -15.27 12.27 -5.83
C THR A 2 -14.40 11.21 -6.51
N SER A 3 -14.69 10.86 -7.76
CA SER A 3 -13.87 9.95 -8.56
C SER A 3 -12.45 10.48 -8.71
N LEU A 4 -11.46 9.58 -8.70
CA LEU A 4 -10.05 9.89 -8.99
C LEU A 4 -9.75 9.86 -10.50
N LEU A 5 -10.68 9.37 -11.31
CA LEU A 5 -10.54 9.25 -12.76
C LEU A 5 -10.99 10.52 -13.46
N PRO A 6 -10.46 10.83 -14.66
CA PRO A 6 -11.02 11.85 -15.52
C PRO A 6 -12.52 11.60 -15.81
N PRO A 7 -13.32 12.65 -16.07
CA PRO A 7 -14.71 12.51 -16.48
C PRO A 7 -14.86 11.65 -17.75
N ALA A 8 -15.95 10.90 -17.83
CA ALA A 8 -16.30 10.03 -18.96
C ALA A 8 -17.82 10.06 -19.18
N ASP A 9 -18.38 11.27 -19.18
CA ASP A 9 -19.81 11.55 -19.07
C ASP A 9 -20.63 11.04 -20.28
N ASP A 10 -19.95 10.72 -21.38
CA ASP A 10 -20.47 10.22 -22.65
C ASP A 10 -20.40 8.70 -22.80
N LEU A 11 -19.88 7.98 -21.80
CA LEU A 11 -19.73 6.52 -21.83
C LEU A 11 -20.63 5.82 -20.81
N PHE A 12 -21.09 4.62 -21.18
CA PHE A 12 -21.82 3.76 -20.25
C PHE A 12 -20.84 2.98 -19.37
N LEU A 13 -20.89 3.18 -18.05
CA LEU A 13 -20.07 2.46 -17.08
C LEU A 13 -20.50 0.99 -17.01
N LEU A 14 -19.60 0.03 -17.23
CA LEU A 14 -19.94 -1.41 -17.14
C LEU A 14 -19.58 -2.05 -15.79
N HIS A 15 -18.63 -1.44 -15.09
CA HIS A 15 -18.06 -1.96 -13.87
C HIS A 15 -17.23 -0.88 -13.20
N GLU A 16 -17.43 -0.69 -11.90
CA GLU A 16 -16.54 0.10 -11.09
C GLU A 16 -15.84 -0.83 -10.09
N ARG A 17 -14.52 -0.67 -9.99
CA ARG A 17 -13.71 -1.32 -8.97
C ARG A 17 -12.97 -0.28 -8.17
N ARG A 18 -13.06 -0.38 -6.85
CA ARG A 18 -12.36 0.49 -5.91
C ARG A 18 -11.42 -0.33 -5.06
N TYR A 19 -10.21 0.17 -4.91
CA TYR A 19 -9.26 -0.32 -3.92
C TYR A 19 -9.08 0.75 -2.86
N GLU A 20 -8.98 0.29 -1.62
CA GLU A 20 -8.54 1.12 -0.51
C GLU A 20 -7.42 0.41 0.22
N THR A 21 -6.37 1.14 0.57
CA THR A 21 -5.29 0.62 1.41
C THR A 21 -4.94 1.67 2.43
N ARG A 22 -4.90 1.25 3.69
CA ARG A 22 -4.48 2.07 4.81
C ARG A 22 -3.42 1.33 5.61
N VAL A 23 -2.37 2.05 5.97
CA VAL A 23 -1.30 1.55 6.82
C VAL A 23 -1.31 2.37 8.10
N TYR A 24 -1.33 1.68 9.22
CA TYR A 24 -1.42 2.27 10.54
C TYR A 24 -0.19 1.88 11.35
N TYR A 25 0.28 2.83 12.17
CA TYR A 25 1.24 2.55 13.22
C TYR A 25 0.52 1.78 14.34
N LEU A 26 0.91 0.53 14.57
CA LEU A 26 0.39 -0.24 15.70
C LEU A 26 1.31 -0.05 16.92
N ASP A 27 2.61 -0.27 16.73
CA ASP A 27 3.66 -0.04 17.72
C ASP A 27 5.02 0.26 17.06
N ASP A 28 6.10 0.24 17.85
CA ASP A 28 7.46 0.58 17.40
C ASP A 28 8.05 -0.36 16.34
N ASP A 29 7.56 -1.59 16.22
CA ASP A 29 8.03 -2.59 15.24
C ASP A 29 6.89 -3.22 14.43
N THR A 30 5.62 -2.82 14.61
CA THR A 30 4.48 -3.43 13.92
C THR A 30 3.61 -2.39 13.20
N LEU A 31 3.30 -2.69 11.94
CA LEU A 31 2.35 -1.96 11.10
C LEU A 31 1.07 -2.78 10.97
N LEU A 32 -0.10 -2.15 11.17
CA LEU A 32 -1.38 -2.72 10.77
C LEU A 32 -1.69 -2.25 9.35
N VAL A 33 -1.95 -3.18 8.43
CA VAL A 33 -2.21 -2.90 7.02
C VAL A 33 -3.60 -3.42 6.68
N ARG A 34 -4.49 -2.54 6.25
CA ARG A 34 -5.83 -2.91 5.81
C ARG A 34 -6.00 -2.59 4.34
N GLY A 35 -6.37 -3.60 3.56
CA GLY A 35 -6.79 -3.48 2.19
C GLY A 35 -8.27 -3.78 2.06
N ALA A 36 -8.96 -3.09 1.17
CA ALA A 36 -10.31 -3.44 0.77
C ALA A 36 -10.46 -3.33 -0.75
N ILE A 37 -11.29 -4.20 -1.31
CA ILE A 37 -11.72 -4.14 -2.70
C ILE A 37 -13.24 -4.17 -2.74
N ALA A 38 -13.81 -3.25 -3.51
CA ALA A 38 -15.24 -3.19 -3.78
C ALA A 38 -15.47 -3.19 -5.30
N ASP A 39 -16.36 -4.05 -5.76
CA ASP A 39 -16.80 -4.12 -7.14
C ASP A 39 -18.30 -3.84 -7.22
N THR A 40 -18.68 -2.93 -8.11
CA THR A 40 -20.08 -2.59 -8.33
C THR A 40 -20.44 -2.65 -9.81
N LYS A 41 -21.73 -2.86 -10.07
CA LYS A 41 -22.37 -2.73 -11.39
C LYS A 41 -23.31 -1.54 -11.35
N PRO A 42 -23.42 -0.78 -12.45
CA PRO A 42 -24.36 0.33 -12.52
C PRO A 42 -25.81 -0.16 -12.37
N PRO A 43 -26.75 0.74 -12.03
CA PRO A 43 -28.18 0.51 -12.11
C PRO A 43 -28.64 -0.08 -13.45
N GLY A 44 -29.67 -0.92 -13.42
CA GLY A 44 -30.36 -1.43 -14.61
C GLY A 44 -29.58 -2.45 -15.46
N LEU A 45 -28.28 -2.68 -15.21
CA LEU A 45 -27.45 -3.52 -16.08
C LEU A 45 -27.71 -5.02 -15.92
N TYR A 46 -27.83 -5.49 -14.67
CA TYR A 46 -28.05 -6.92 -14.37
C TYR A 46 -29.52 -7.25 -14.18
N ILE A 47 -30.30 -6.29 -13.67
CA ILE A 47 -31.72 -6.41 -13.42
C ILE A 47 -32.38 -5.22 -14.12
N VAL A 48 -33.25 -5.51 -15.08
CA VAL A 48 -33.99 -4.48 -15.82
C VAL A 48 -34.80 -3.64 -14.83
N ASP A 49 -34.76 -2.32 -15.00
CA ASP A 49 -35.46 -1.31 -14.18
C ASP A 49 -35.01 -1.19 -12.70
N ASP A 50 -33.92 -1.86 -12.30
CA ASP A 50 -33.32 -1.64 -10.97
C ASP A 50 -32.65 -0.24 -10.91
N PRO A 51 -33.11 0.68 -10.05
CA PRO A 51 -32.56 2.02 -9.96
C PRO A 51 -31.24 2.08 -9.18
N ASP A 52 -30.88 1.01 -8.47
CA ASP A 52 -29.75 0.99 -7.56
C ASP A 52 -28.54 0.25 -8.15
N PRO A 53 -27.30 0.66 -7.80
CA PRO A 53 -26.11 -0.08 -8.18
C PRO A 53 -26.04 -1.41 -7.40
N LEU A 54 -25.48 -2.44 -8.04
CA LEU A 54 -25.33 -3.75 -7.43
C LEU A 54 -23.89 -3.96 -6.95
N GLU A 55 -23.70 -4.15 -5.65
CA GLU A 55 -22.40 -4.57 -5.08
C GLU A 55 -22.19 -6.07 -5.33
N ILE A 56 -21.11 -6.41 -6.03
CA ILE A 56 -20.77 -7.79 -6.39
C ILE A 56 -19.72 -8.36 -5.44
N HIS A 57 -18.70 -7.57 -5.12
CA HIS A 57 -17.63 -7.95 -4.21
C HIS A 57 -17.41 -6.86 -3.19
N ASN A 58 -17.23 -7.26 -1.94
CA ASN A 58 -16.71 -6.42 -0.89
C ASN A 58 -15.86 -7.31 0.01
N MET A 59 -14.55 -7.16 -0.10
CA MET A 59 -13.60 -8.06 0.53
C MET A 59 -12.48 -7.27 1.16
N GLN A 60 -12.00 -7.73 2.31
CA GLN A 60 -10.98 -7.04 3.09
C GLN A 60 -9.82 -7.97 3.40
N ILE A 61 -8.63 -7.40 3.49
CA ILE A 61 -7.42 -8.08 3.94
C ILE A 61 -6.83 -7.25 5.07
N GLU A 62 -6.60 -7.89 6.22
CA GLU A 62 -5.88 -7.31 7.33
C GLU A 62 -4.56 -8.05 7.51
N LEU A 63 -3.44 -7.32 7.46
CA LEU A 63 -2.11 -7.85 7.74
C LEU A 63 -1.50 -7.09 8.92
N GLU A 64 -0.77 -7.79 9.78
CA GLU A 64 0.24 -7.15 10.62
C GLU A 64 1.61 -7.45 10.02
N VAL A 65 2.41 -6.40 9.84
CA VAL A 65 3.75 -6.48 9.25
C VAL A 65 4.77 -5.98 10.25
N ARG A 66 5.74 -6.83 10.57
CA ARG A 66 6.87 -6.46 11.39
C ARG A 66 7.84 -5.61 10.58
N ARG A 67 8.20 -4.44 11.09
CA ARG A 67 9.02 -3.43 10.40
C ARG A 67 10.46 -3.91 10.22
N SER A 68 11.06 -4.50 11.25
CA SER A 68 12.47 -4.89 11.28
C SER A 68 12.90 -5.81 10.14
N ASP A 69 12.03 -6.71 9.68
CA ASP A 69 12.30 -7.67 8.60
C ASP A 69 11.23 -7.70 7.51
N LEU A 70 10.21 -6.84 7.60
CA LEU A 70 9.06 -6.76 6.68
C LEU A 70 8.28 -8.09 6.58
N ALA A 71 8.33 -8.94 7.61
CA ALA A 71 7.59 -10.18 7.65
C ALA A 71 6.12 -9.93 8.02
N ILE A 72 5.21 -10.61 7.33
CA ILE A 72 3.81 -10.69 7.71
C ILE A 72 3.71 -11.60 8.94
N VAL A 73 3.24 -11.07 10.07
CA VAL A 73 3.10 -11.83 11.33
C VAL A 73 1.66 -12.26 11.61
N ARG A 74 0.69 -11.63 10.95
CA ARG A 74 -0.73 -11.98 11.00
C ARG A 74 -1.37 -11.67 9.66
N ALA A 75 -2.30 -12.52 9.22
CA ALA A 75 -3.08 -12.30 8.00
C ALA A 75 -4.53 -12.77 8.21
N GLN A 76 -5.49 -11.94 7.81
CA GLN A 76 -6.91 -12.28 7.79
C GLN A 76 -7.55 -11.77 6.51
N VAL A 77 -8.53 -12.53 6.00
CA VAL A 77 -9.31 -12.15 4.82
C VAL A 77 -10.80 -12.26 5.14
N GLY A 78 -11.53 -11.18 4.87
CA GLY A 78 -12.97 -11.07 5.00
C GLY A 78 -13.65 -11.02 3.64
N PHE A 79 -14.86 -11.59 3.59
CA PHE A 79 -15.76 -11.55 2.44
C PHE A 79 -17.12 -11.06 2.94
N GLU A 80 -17.39 -9.77 2.77
CA GLU A 80 -18.67 -9.16 3.15
C GLU A 80 -19.72 -9.39 2.06
N SER A 81 -19.36 -9.10 0.81
CA SER A 81 -20.20 -9.34 -0.38
C SER A 81 -19.44 -10.20 -1.37
N HIS A 82 -20.11 -11.23 -1.89
CA HIS A 82 -19.53 -12.16 -2.86
C HIS A 82 -20.63 -12.84 -3.70
N PRO A 83 -20.39 -13.13 -4.99
CA PRO A 83 -21.43 -13.64 -5.89
C PRO A 83 -21.73 -15.14 -5.73
N HIS A 84 -20.88 -15.89 -5.01
CA HIS A 84 -21.03 -17.32 -4.82
C HIS A 84 -20.87 -17.71 -3.37
N GLU A 85 -21.77 -18.54 -2.85
CA GLU A 85 -21.77 -19.00 -1.44
C GLU A 85 -20.47 -19.69 -1.03
N SER A 86 -19.77 -20.32 -1.96
CA SER A 86 -18.51 -21.02 -1.69
C SER A 86 -17.29 -20.10 -1.65
N CYS A 87 -17.40 -18.83 -2.05
CA CYS A 87 -16.27 -17.90 -2.08
C CYS A 87 -15.51 -17.79 -0.76
N PRO A 88 -16.17 -17.66 0.43
CA PRO A 88 -15.45 -17.52 1.70
C PRO A 88 -14.69 -18.78 2.16
N ARG A 89 -14.90 -19.94 1.53
CA ARG A 89 -14.25 -21.20 1.95
C ARG A 89 -12.72 -21.19 1.81
N ILE A 90 -12.17 -20.24 1.07
CA ILE A 90 -10.72 -20.09 0.88
C ILE A 90 -10.08 -19.15 1.91
N SER A 91 -10.84 -18.49 2.78
CA SER A 91 -10.32 -17.45 3.69
C SER A 91 -9.15 -17.93 4.56
N GLU A 92 -9.24 -19.13 5.15
CA GLU A 92 -8.17 -19.71 5.97
C GLU A 92 -6.88 -19.99 5.16
N HIS A 93 -6.98 -20.22 3.85
CA HIS A 93 -5.81 -20.46 3.00
C HIS A 93 -4.85 -19.26 3.00
N TYR A 94 -5.35 -18.05 3.24
CA TYR A 94 -4.53 -16.83 3.28
C TYR A 94 -3.68 -16.69 4.55
N GLU A 95 -3.86 -17.53 5.57
CA GLU A 95 -2.90 -17.63 6.68
C GLU A 95 -1.51 -18.05 6.21
N SER A 96 -1.41 -18.70 5.05
CA SER A 96 -0.12 -19.02 4.42
C SER A 96 0.71 -17.79 4.01
N LEU A 97 0.13 -16.58 4.06
CA LEU A 97 0.88 -15.32 3.94
C LEU A 97 1.82 -15.07 5.12
N ILE A 98 1.54 -15.64 6.30
CA ILE A 98 2.34 -15.46 7.50
C ILE A 98 3.76 -16.00 7.26
N GLY A 99 4.76 -15.21 7.64
CA GLY A 99 6.18 -15.49 7.40
C GLY A 99 6.69 -15.03 6.03
N LEU A 100 5.82 -14.60 5.11
CA LEU A 100 6.27 -13.98 3.87
C LEU A 100 6.79 -12.56 4.14
N ASN A 101 7.87 -12.20 3.44
CA ASN A 101 8.35 -10.82 3.37
C ASN A 101 7.50 -10.04 2.35
N ILE A 102 6.88 -8.93 2.77
CA ILE A 102 5.96 -8.13 1.94
C ILE A 102 6.66 -7.31 0.85
N ALA A 103 7.99 -7.24 0.88
CA ALA A 103 8.80 -6.49 -0.08
C ALA A 103 9.41 -7.42 -1.14
N ARG A 104 10.46 -8.17 -0.76
CA ARG A 104 11.31 -8.89 -1.70
C ARG A 104 10.61 -10.12 -2.27
N GLY A 105 10.25 -10.03 -3.55
CA GLY A 105 9.64 -11.13 -4.29
C GLY A 105 8.18 -11.42 -3.91
N PHE A 106 7.55 -10.55 -3.12
CA PHE A 106 6.19 -10.77 -2.60
C PHE A 106 5.17 -10.98 -3.73
N THR A 107 5.14 -10.09 -4.73
CA THR A 107 4.24 -10.19 -5.89
C THR A 107 4.37 -11.53 -6.62
N ARG A 108 5.59 -12.05 -6.78
CA ARG A 108 5.82 -13.35 -7.41
C ARG A 108 5.25 -14.48 -6.54
N LYS A 109 5.58 -14.49 -5.24
CA LYS A 109 5.07 -15.49 -4.30
C LYS A 109 3.54 -15.48 -4.21
N VAL A 110 2.92 -14.31 -4.16
CA VAL A 110 1.45 -14.15 -4.18
C VAL A 110 0.84 -14.79 -5.42
N ARG A 111 1.46 -14.62 -6.60
CA ARG A 111 0.98 -15.27 -7.85
C ARG A 111 1.22 -16.78 -7.87
N GLU A 112 2.34 -17.24 -7.33
CA GLU A 112 2.65 -18.66 -7.20
C GLU A 112 1.64 -19.35 -6.27
N MET A 113 1.35 -18.76 -5.11
CA MET A 113 0.47 -19.32 -4.10
C MET A 113 -1.01 -19.18 -4.47
N PHE A 114 -1.45 -17.97 -4.83
CA PHE A 114 -2.88 -17.63 -4.99
C PHE A 114 -3.29 -17.32 -6.44
N GLY A 115 -2.46 -17.71 -7.41
CA GLY A 115 -2.77 -17.55 -8.83
C GLY A 115 -3.76 -18.59 -9.34
N GLY A 116 -4.67 -18.17 -10.23
CA GLY A 116 -5.65 -19.04 -10.86
C GLY A 116 -6.58 -19.68 -9.82
N PRO A 117 -6.83 -21.01 -9.88
CA PRO A 117 -7.81 -21.67 -9.00
C PRO A 117 -7.36 -21.81 -7.54
N ARG A 118 -6.12 -21.42 -7.21
CA ARG A 118 -5.57 -21.50 -5.84
C ARG A 118 -5.91 -20.29 -4.97
N GLY A 119 -6.59 -19.29 -5.54
CA GLY A 119 -6.93 -18.04 -4.86
C GLY A 119 -8.12 -17.36 -5.51
N CYS A 120 -8.56 -16.26 -4.91
CA CYS A 120 -9.50 -15.34 -5.53
C CYS A 120 -8.75 -14.23 -6.27
N ALA A 121 -9.06 -14.00 -7.54
CA ALA A 121 -8.44 -12.94 -8.34
C ALA A 121 -8.48 -11.56 -7.66
N HIS A 122 -9.56 -11.27 -6.91
CA HIS A 122 -9.74 -10.02 -6.14
C HIS A 122 -8.69 -9.86 -5.05
N THR A 123 -8.57 -10.83 -4.15
CA THR A 123 -7.54 -10.81 -3.10
C THR A 123 -6.12 -10.80 -3.67
N THR A 124 -5.85 -11.56 -4.72
CA THR A 124 -4.53 -11.65 -5.35
C THR A 124 -4.12 -10.31 -5.94
N ALA A 125 -5.06 -9.59 -6.55
CA ALA A 125 -4.84 -8.22 -7.03
C ALA A 125 -4.69 -7.22 -5.86
N LEU A 126 -5.55 -7.32 -4.83
CA LEU A 126 -5.50 -6.45 -3.65
C LEU A 126 -4.17 -6.59 -2.89
N LEU A 127 -3.67 -7.81 -2.65
CA LEU A 127 -2.35 -8.05 -2.02
C LEU A 127 -1.21 -7.36 -2.79
N GLN A 128 -1.23 -7.42 -4.12
CA GLN A 128 -0.24 -6.75 -4.96
C GLN A 128 -0.36 -5.23 -4.86
N ALA A 129 -1.57 -4.69 -4.74
CA ALA A 129 -1.81 -3.26 -4.56
C ALA A 129 -1.41 -2.76 -3.17
N MET A 130 -1.52 -3.60 -2.13
CA MET A 130 -1.19 -3.23 -0.75
C MET A 130 0.32 -3.10 -0.51
N ALA A 131 1.14 -3.97 -1.11
CA ALA A 131 2.57 -4.06 -0.80
C ALA A 131 3.37 -2.75 -0.97
N PRO A 132 3.21 -1.98 -2.07
CA PRO A 132 3.89 -0.69 -2.21
C PRO A 132 3.54 0.33 -1.13
N ALA A 133 2.29 0.35 -0.66
CA ALA A 133 1.84 1.28 0.38
C ALA A 133 2.55 1.01 1.72
N VAL A 134 2.81 -0.26 2.04
CA VAL A 134 3.56 -0.65 3.25
C VAL A 134 4.99 -0.15 3.18
N LEU A 135 5.68 -0.36 2.04
CA LEU A 135 7.05 0.11 1.84
C LEU A 135 7.16 1.63 1.95
N GLN A 136 6.25 2.36 1.30
CA GLN A 136 6.21 3.82 1.35
C GLN A 136 5.93 4.36 2.76
N SER A 137 5.23 3.59 3.59
CA SER A 137 4.90 3.97 4.97
C SER A 137 6.06 3.81 5.95
N LEU A 138 7.15 3.10 5.59
CA LEU A 138 8.31 2.92 6.47
C LEU A 138 8.96 4.26 6.83
N TRP A 139 9.02 5.19 5.89
CA TRP A 139 9.50 6.56 6.14
C TRP A 139 8.57 7.33 7.08
N SER A 140 7.25 7.23 6.87
CA SER A 140 6.25 7.85 7.75
C SER A 140 6.33 7.31 9.18
N MET A 141 6.61 6.01 9.34
CA MET A 141 6.82 5.39 10.64
C MET A 141 8.08 5.93 11.33
N ASP A 142 9.19 6.12 10.60
CA ASP A 142 10.40 6.75 11.16
C ASP A 142 10.15 8.18 11.62
N LEU A 143 9.45 8.98 10.81
CA LEU A 143 9.06 10.34 11.18
C LEU A 143 8.17 10.37 12.44
N LYS A 144 7.21 9.44 12.55
CA LYS A 144 6.36 9.32 13.75
C LYS A 144 7.18 8.97 14.98
N ARG A 145 8.07 7.97 14.90
CA ARG A 145 8.91 7.54 16.03
C ARG A 145 9.83 8.66 16.53
N ARG A 146 10.39 9.46 15.62
CA ARG A 146 11.19 10.65 15.95
C ARG A 146 10.37 11.72 16.66
N ARG A 147 9.16 12.01 16.17
CA ARG A 147 8.26 12.96 16.84
C ARG A 147 7.92 12.53 18.27
N ASP A 148 7.76 11.22 18.48
CA ASP A 148 7.46 10.64 19.79
C ASP A 148 8.74 10.52 20.67
N ARG A 149 9.94 10.76 20.10
CA ARG A 149 11.26 10.71 20.77
C ARG A 149 12.16 11.89 20.32
N PRO A 150 11.91 13.11 20.83
CA PRO A 150 12.52 14.34 20.31
C PRO A 150 14.05 14.43 20.43
N ASP A 151 14.68 13.60 21.28
CA ASP A 151 16.15 13.56 21.43
C ASP A 151 16.87 12.72 20.36
N ALA A 152 16.15 12.15 19.38
CA ALA A 152 16.76 11.37 18.31
C ALA A 152 17.55 12.27 17.32
N PRO A 153 18.78 11.89 16.91
CA PRO A 153 19.59 12.68 15.99
C PRO A 153 18.92 12.81 14.62
N PRO A 154 19.05 13.96 13.91
CA PRO A 154 18.30 14.25 12.68
C PRO A 154 18.59 13.27 11.54
N PRO A 155 17.70 13.11 10.55
CA PRO A 155 17.83 12.08 9.51
C PRO A 155 19.09 12.19 8.65
N VAL A 156 19.63 13.40 8.52
CA VAL A 156 20.82 13.71 7.71
C VAL A 156 22.13 13.24 8.33
N ASP A 157 22.17 13.08 9.66
CA ASP A 157 23.36 12.63 10.40
C ASP A 157 23.32 11.11 10.67
N ASP A 158 22.43 10.39 9.99
CA ASP A 158 22.26 8.97 10.20
C ASP A 158 23.21 8.16 9.30
N PRO A 159 24.19 7.43 9.87
CA PRO A 159 25.12 6.62 9.08
C PRO A 159 24.43 5.50 8.30
N ASP A 160 23.20 5.12 8.68
CA ASP A 160 22.41 4.07 8.03
C ASP A 160 21.32 4.62 7.10
N LEU A 161 21.42 5.88 6.64
CA LEU A 161 20.47 6.48 5.71
C LEU A 161 20.23 5.61 4.47
N ALA A 162 21.30 5.07 3.88
CA ALA A 162 21.20 4.18 2.72
C ALA A 162 20.47 2.87 3.07
N ALA A 163 20.71 2.32 4.27
CA ALA A 163 20.04 1.10 4.74
C ALA A 163 18.53 1.33 4.95
N ARG A 164 18.13 2.52 5.43
CA ARG A 164 16.70 2.89 5.56
C ARG A 164 15.95 2.88 4.25
N PHE A 165 16.61 3.30 3.18
CA PHE A 165 16.03 3.37 1.85
C PHE A 165 16.25 2.11 1.01
N ALA A 166 17.02 1.14 1.51
CA ALA A 166 17.31 -0.10 0.80
C ALA A 166 16.05 -0.89 0.41
N HIS A 167 14.97 -0.77 1.18
CA HIS A 167 13.69 -1.41 0.88
C HIS A 167 12.96 -0.82 -0.33
N ASN A 168 13.32 0.40 -0.75
CA ASN A 168 12.71 1.05 -1.90
C ASN A 168 13.45 0.72 -3.21
N VAL A 169 14.69 0.24 -3.16
CA VAL A 169 15.46 -0.09 -4.37
C VAL A 169 14.71 -1.09 -5.24
N ASN A 170 14.66 -0.81 -6.55
CA ASN A 170 13.93 -1.54 -7.58
C ASN A 170 12.40 -1.63 -7.36
N THR A 171 11.80 -0.73 -6.56
CA THR A 171 10.33 -0.67 -6.39
C THR A 171 9.62 0.23 -7.40
N CYS A 172 10.31 1.21 -7.97
CA CYS A 172 9.79 2.06 -9.05
C CYS A 172 10.92 2.67 -9.88
N HIS A 173 10.55 3.38 -10.95
CA HIS A 173 11.50 4.03 -11.86
C HIS A 173 12.52 4.94 -11.17
N ILE A 174 12.09 5.75 -10.18
CA ILE A 174 13.00 6.63 -9.43
C ILE A 174 13.94 5.83 -8.54
N TRP A 175 13.52 4.66 -8.07
CA TRP A 175 14.30 3.80 -7.19
C TRP A 175 15.07 2.70 -7.93
N ALA A 176 15.28 2.83 -9.25
CA ALA A 176 16.15 1.91 -9.98
C ALA A 176 17.53 1.85 -9.32
N GLU A 177 18.07 0.64 -9.15
CA GLU A 177 19.37 0.40 -8.48
C GLU A 177 20.52 1.15 -9.14
N ASP A 178 20.48 1.29 -10.46
CA ASP A 178 21.43 2.04 -11.28
C ASP A 178 21.00 3.49 -11.55
N GLY A 179 19.95 3.98 -10.86
CA GLY A 179 19.40 5.32 -11.04
C GLY A 179 20.08 6.40 -10.19
N GLU A 180 20.04 7.65 -10.67
CA GLU A 180 20.68 8.79 -9.99
C GLU A 180 20.17 9.02 -8.56
N HIS A 181 18.91 8.70 -8.27
CA HIS A 181 18.36 8.85 -6.92
C HIS A 181 19.04 7.91 -5.91
N VAL A 182 19.25 6.65 -6.30
CA VAL A 182 19.97 5.66 -5.47
C VAL A 182 21.45 6.01 -5.39
N ALA A 183 22.06 6.47 -6.49
CA ALA A 183 23.45 6.93 -6.51
C ALA A 183 23.68 8.12 -5.54
N THR A 184 22.77 9.10 -5.52
CA THR A 184 22.78 10.23 -4.58
C THR A 184 22.82 9.75 -3.13
N LEU A 185 21.93 8.83 -2.76
CA LEU A 185 21.91 8.25 -1.42
C LEU A 185 23.20 7.47 -1.09
N GLY A 186 23.75 6.75 -2.07
CA GLY A 186 25.03 6.04 -1.95
C GLY A 186 26.24 6.95 -1.70
N ARG A 187 26.16 8.22 -2.12
CA ARG A 187 27.15 9.27 -1.80
C ARG A 187 26.94 9.89 -0.41
N GLY A 188 25.95 9.44 0.36
CA GLY A 188 25.56 10.02 1.64
C GLY A 188 24.80 11.34 1.51
N GLU A 189 24.35 11.69 0.31
CA GLU A 189 23.58 12.91 0.07
C GLU A 189 22.11 12.66 0.40
N PHE A 190 21.52 13.55 1.22
CA PHE A 190 20.10 13.49 1.54
C PHE A 190 19.26 14.11 0.40
N PRO A 191 18.25 13.40 -0.14
CA PRO A 191 17.48 13.89 -1.26
C PRO A 191 16.65 15.14 -0.88
N PRO A 192 16.32 15.99 -1.86
CA PRO A 192 15.43 17.12 -1.60
C PRO A 192 14.05 16.63 -1.12
N PRO A 193 13.28 17.50 -0.43
CA PRO A 193 11.94 17.13 0.01
C PRO A 193 11.06 16.75 -1.20
N PRO A 194 10.10 15.83 -1.04
CA PRO A 194 9.11 15.54 -2.07
C PRO A 194 8.42 16.83 -2.53
N LEU A 195 8.07 16.94 -3.81
CA LEU A 195 7.51 18.15 -4.41
C LEU A 195 6.29 18.70 -3.65
N GLN A 196 5.44 17.81 -3.15
CA GLN A 196 4.25 18.15 -2.37
C GLN A 196 4.63 18.78 -1.02
N ILE A 197 5.71 18.32 -0.38
CA ILE A 197 6.25 18.90 0.85
C ILE A 197 6.84 20.28 0.55
N ARG A 198 7.62 20.42 -0.52
CA ARG A 198 8.19 21.72 -0.94
C ARG A 198 7.10 22.77 -1.16
N ARG A 199 6.06 22.42 -1.93
CA ARG A 199 4.89 23.28 -2.15
C ARG A 199 4.22 23.66 -0.83
N ARG A 200 3.96 22.68 0.04
CA ARG A 200 3.31 22.95 1.33
C ARG A 200 4.15 23.82 2.26
N LEU A 201 5.48 23.65 2.28
CA LEU A 201 6.37 24.51 3.05
C LEU A 201 6.31 25.95 2.53
N ALA A 202 6.33 26.14 1.21
CA ALA A 202 6.19 27.46 0.59
C ALA A 202 4.83 28.10 0.93
N ASP A 203 3.72 27.37 0.83
CA ASP A 203 2.38 27.85 1.21
C ASP A 203 2.31 28.29 2.68
N LEU A 204 3.12 27.68 3.55
CA LEU A 204 3.21 27.98 4.97
C LEU A 204 4.28 29.05 5.31
N GLY A 205 5.01 29.57 4.33
CA GLY A 205 6.13 30.50 4.56
C GLY A 205 7.33 29.88 5.29
N ARG A 206 7.53 28.57 5.16
CA ARG A 206 8.55 27.76 5.85
C ARG A 206 9.70 27.37 4.93
N SER A 207 10.88 27.12 5.50
CA SER A 207 12.10 26.78 4.75
C SER A 207 12.16 25.29 4.42
N GLU A 208 12.68 24.93 3.24
CA GLU A 208 12.98 23.53 2.89
C GLU A 208 14.06 22.91 3.78
N GLU A 209 14.88 23.72 4.46
CA GLU A 209 15.86 23.25 5.44
C GLU A 209 15.21 22.51 6.62
N GLU A 210 13.94 22.78 6.90
CA GLU A 210 13.18 22.10 7.96
C GLU A 210 12.95 20.61 7.66
N TRP A 211 13.07 20.18 6.40
CA TRP A 211 13.01 18.77 6.03
C TRP A 211 14.25 17.99 6.45
N ARG A 212 15.38 18.68 6.67
CA ARG A 212 16.64 18.08 7.10
C ARG A 212 16.75 17.92 8.61
N ARG A 213 15.87 18.58 9.37
CA ARG A 213 15.83 18.57 10.83
C ARG A 213 14.90 17.47 11.32
#